data_AF-A0A2N3NDN5-F1
#
_entry.id   AF-A0A2N3NDN5-F1
#
_cell.length_a   1.000
_cell.length_b   1.000
_cell.length_c   1.000
_cell.angle_alpha   90.00
_cell.angle_beta   90.00
_cell.angle_gamma   90.00
#
_symmetry.space_group_name_H-M   'P 1'
#
loop_
_entity.id
_entity.type
_entity.pdbx_description
1 polymer ?
#
loop_
_entity_poly.entity_id
_entity_poly.type
_entity_poly.pdbx_seq_one_letter_code
_entity_poly.pdbx_strand_id
1 'polypeptide(L)'
;MVAKVLLQRSAVAPVTATLILGGFALQPRTAHAEAPSRKPIYDDLEDLPPANIEPATTSSPRTANPQAPVEETPRRPTPTDRLAVEIGKARMFLYRQAVTAEDAVNRTVDRAFNLEQSFTNTIASLAPPKESGEKLMPGAVYVLVAAMAGSILARNRNVLLRATAPLALGTGAAWVVLPVTTNNVSNLAWKYEQRFPAVASTHTKVRESIEQGWHFAKVHKDIGLQYVDNTVSNARETVESWVRKGK
;
A
#
# COMPACT_ATOMS: atom_id res chain seq x y z
N MET A 1 -29.34 -46.25 -11.57
CA MET A 1 -30.01 -45.40 -12.58
C MET A 1 -30.89 -44.41 -11.83
N VAL A 2 -30.48 -43.14 -11.80
CA VAL A 2 -31.17 -42.00 -12.44
C VAL A 2 -32.43 -41.57 -11.70
N ALA A 3 -32.33 -40.46 -10.97
CA ALA A 3 -33.29 -39.35 -11.03
C ALA A 3 -32.74 -38.17 -10.21
N LYS A 4 -32.02 -37.29 -10.91
CA LYS A 4 -31.62 -35.95 -10.46
C LYS A 4 -32.87 -35.06 -10.49
N VAL A 5 -33.20 -34.36 -9.41
CA VAL A 5 -34.11 -33.22 -9.46
C VAL A 5 -33.66 -32.13 -8.48
N LEU A 6 -33.14 -31.05 -9.08
CA LEU A 6 -33.34 -29.64 -8.75
C LEU A 6 -33.13 -29.20 -7.30
N LEU A 7 -31.89 -28.81 -6.98
CA LEU A 7 -31.65 -27.64 -6.13
C LEU A 7 -30.85 -26.61 -6.94
N GLN A 8 -31.59 -25.81 -7.71
CA GLN A 8 -31.14 -24.51 -8.17
C GLN A 8 -30.99 -23.59 -6.95
N ARG A 9 -29.88 -22.82 -6.93
CA ARG A 9 -29.76 -21.41 -6.50
C ARG A 9 -28.50 -21.18 -5.67
N SER A 10 -27.40 -20.91 -6.38
CA SER A 10 -26.49 -19.82 -6.04
C SER A 10 -25.49 -19.66 -7.20
N ALA A 11 -25.97 -19.09 -8.30
CA ALA A 11 -25.09 -18.53 -9.31
C ALA A 11 -24.49 -17.25 -8.74
N VAL A 12 -23.29 -17.35 -8.16
CA VAL A 12 -22.46 -16.19 -7.84
C VAL A 12 -21.72 -15.85 -9.12
N ALA A 13 -22.29 -14.91 -9.88
CA ALA A 13 -21.61 -14.29 -11.01
C ALA A 13 -20.37 -13.50 -10.51
N PRO A 14 -19.28 -13.44 -11.28
CA PRO A 14 -18.09 -12.69 -10.90
C PRO A 14 -18.33 -11.19 -11.10
N VAL A 15 -18.38 -10.42 -10.02
CA VAL A 15 -18.48 -8.94 -10.04
C VAL A 15 -17.10 -8.28 -10.21
N THR A 16 -16.03 -9.05 -10.38
CA THR A 16 -14.63 -8.54 -10.43
C THR A 16 -14.16 -8.13 -11.83
N ALA A 17 -15.02 -7.50 -12.65
CA ALA A 17 -14.67 -7.09 -14.02
C ALA A 17 -15.17 -5.68 -14.41
N THR A 18 -15.46 -4.79 -13.46
CA THR A 18 -15.93 -3.41 -13.77
C THR A 18 -14.98 -2.29 -13.33
N LEU A 19 -13.84 -2.59 -12.70
CA LEU A 19 -12.91 -1.54 -12.25
C LEU A 19 -11.94 -1.02 -13.32
N ILE A 20 -11.92 -1.60 -14.54
CA ILE A 20 -11.03 -1.15 -15.63
C ILE A 20 -11.76 -0.29 -16.70
N LEU A 21 -13.10 -0.21 -16.65
CA LEU A 21 -13.90 0.57 -17.62
C LEU A 21 -14.37 1.95 -17.11
N GLY A 22 -14.08 2.31 -15.86
CA GLY A 22 -14.46 3.61 -15.27
C GLY A 22 -13.51 4.77 -15.56
N GLY A 23 -12.31 4.51 -16.10
CA GLY A 23 -11.24 5.51 -16.21
C GLY A 23 -11.31 6.46 -17.41
N PHE A 24 -12.24 6.26 -18.36
CA PHE A 24 -12.30 7.04 -19.60
C PHE A 24 -13.52 7.98 -19.72
N ALA A 25 -14.47 7.95 -18.78
CA ALA A 25 -15.69 8.77 -18.89
C ALA A 25 -15.56 10.19 -18.30
N LEU A 26 -14.45 10.50 -17.61
CA LEU A 26 -14.17 11.80 -17.00
C LEU A 26 -12.97 12.47 -17.68
N GLN A 27 -13.07 12.69 -18.99
CA GLN A 27 -12.20 13.67 -19.65
C GLN A 27 -12.91 15.04 -19.61
N PRO A 28 -12.41 16.03 -18.85
CA PRO A 28 -12.94 17.38 -18.94
C PRO A 28 -12.56 17.94 -20.32
N ARG A 29 -13.53 17.98 -21.25
CA ARG A 29 -13.36 18.71 -22.50
C ARG A 29 -13.45 20.20 -22.19
N THR A 30 -12.35 20.91 -22.42
CA THR A 30 -12.33 22.38 -22.43
C THR A 30 -13.15 22.85 -23.63
N ALA A 31 -14.35 23.36 -23.37
CA ALA A 31 -15.15 24.03 -24.39
C ALA A 31 -14.51 25.39 -24.69
N HIS A 32 -13.84 25.50 -25.84
CA HIS A 32 -13.40 26.78 -26.37
C HIS A 32 -14.66 27.55 -26.81
N ALA A 33 -15.01 28.61 -26.08
CA ALA A 33 -16.03 29.55 -26.51
C ALA A 33 -15.47 30.35 -27.68
N GLU A 34 -15.90 30.04 -28.90
CA GLU A 34 -15.66 30.90 -30.06
C GLU A 34 -16.40 32.22 -29.83
N ALA A 35 -15.65 33.25 -29.43
CA ALA A 35 -16.15 34.61 -29.38
C ALA A 35 -16.32 35.12 -30.83
N PRO A 36 -17.41 35.83 -31.17
CA PRO A 36 -17.57 36.39 -32.50
C PRO A 36 -16.44 37.39 -32.77
N SER A 37 -15.75 37.21 -33.90
CA SER A 37 -14.69 38.09 -34.41
C SER A 37 -15.19 39.53 -34.52
N ARG A 38 -14.90 40.34 -33.51
CA ARG A 38 -14.98 41.80 -33.58
C ARG A 38 -13.60 42.29 -33.98
N LYS A 39 -13.54 42.94 -35.15
CA LYS A 39 -12.34 43.64 -35.62
C LYS A 39 -11.93 44.69 -34.56
N PRO A 40 -10.69 44.69 -34.07
CA PRO A 40 -10.21 45.77 -33.22
C PRO A 40 -10.22 47.09 -34.01
N ILE A 41 -10.68 48.16 -33.38
CA ILE A 41 -10.96 49.48 -33.98
C ILE A 41 -9.66 50.27 -34.32
N TYR A 42 -8.49 49.65 -34.19
CA TYR A 42 -7.19 50.34 -34.26
C TYR A 42 -6.16 49.60 -35.12
N ASP A 43 -6.52 49.23 -36.35
CA ASP A 43 -5.57 48.75 -37.37
C ASP A 43 -5.49 49.67 -38.61
N ASP A 44 -6.36 50.68 -38.75
CA ASP A 44 -6.43 51.51 -39.97
C ASP A 44 -5.51 52.75 -39.93
N LEU A 45 -4.36 52.69 -39.25
CA LEU A 45 -3.44 53.84 -39.13
C LEU A 45 -2.05 53.63 -39.75
N GLU A 46 -1.77 52.48 -40.36
CA GLU A 46 -0.43 52.19 -40.91
C GLU A 46 -0.24 52.45 -42.41
N ASP A 47 -1.26 52.97 -43.12
CA ASP A 47 -1.17 53.31 -44.54
C ASP A 47 -1.36 54.83 -44.79
N LEU A 48 -0.38 55.65 -44.44
CA LEU A 48 -0.23 57.00 -45.02
C LEU A 48 1.24 57.33 -45.33
N PRO A 49 1.56 57.86 -46.54
CA PRO A 49 2.91 58.27 -46.92
C PRO A 49 3.34 59.58 -46.23
N PRO A 50 4.65 59.88 -46.14
CA PRO A 50 5.16 60.98 -45.32
C PRO A 50 5.13 62.34 -46.04
N ALA A 51 5.11 63.38 -45.21
CA ALA A 51 5.37 64.80 -45.47
C ALA A 51 4.21 65.68 -45.97
N ASN A 52 3.75 66.64 -45.15
CA ASN A 52 4.20 68.04 -45.21
C ASN A 52 3.65 68.90 -44.03
N ILE A 53 4.28 70.06 -43.82
CA ILE A 53 4.38 70.89 -42.60
C ILE A 53 3.29 72.00 -42.48
N GLU A 54 2.72 72.18 -41.27
CA GLU A 54 2.15 73.40 -40.59
C GLU A 54 0.97 74.24 -41.20
N PRO A 55 0.36 75.22 -40.46
CA PRO A 55 -0.28 75.21 -39.12
C PRO A 55 -1.65 75.96 -39.09
N ALA A 56 -2.19 76.24 -37.87
CA ALA A 56 -3.32 77.12 -37.49
C ALA A 56 -4.71 76.45 -37.39
N THR A 57 -5.60 76.68 -36.40
CA THR A 57 -5.68 77.56 -35.22
C THR A 57 -6.90 77.15 -34.39
N THR A 58 -6.82 77.32 -33.06
CA THR A 58 -7.90 77.66 -32.09
C THR A 58 -9.14 76.75 -31.90
N SER A 59 -9.28 76.10 -30.72
CA SER A 59 -10.16 76.59 -29.63
C SER A 59 -10.20 75.66 -28.39
N SER A 60 -9.97 76.31 -27.24
CA SER A 60 -10.08 76.03 -25.78
C SER A 60 -10.38 74.64 -25.16
N PRO A 61 -9.78 74.34 -23.98
CA PRO A 61 -10.09 73.19 -23.14
C PRO A 61 -11.28 73.49 -22.20
N ARG A 62 -12.30 72.62 -22.16
CA ARG A 62 -13.39 72.71 -21.18
C ARG A 62 -12.96 72.04 -19.86
N THR A 63 -12.68 72.88 -18.88
CA THR A 63 -12.46 72.54 -17.47
C THR A 63 -13.65 71.76 -16.91
N ALA A 64 -13.40 70.58 -16.34
CA ALA A 64 -14.38 69.79 -15.61
C ALA A 64 -14.63 70.42 -14.23
N ASN A 65 -15.89 70.74 -13.96
CA ASN A 65 -16.36 71.24 -12.66
C ASN A 65 -16.48 70.07 -11.67
N PRO A 66 -15.97 70.16 -10.42
CA PRO A 66 -16.13 69.12 -9.40
C PRO A 66 -17.47 69.28 -8.69
N GLN A 67 -18.40 68.35 -8.90
CA GLN A 67 -19.72 68.38 -8.27
C GLN A 67 -19.83 67.35 -7.14
N ALA A 68 -19.82 67.90 -5.92
CA ALA A 68 -20.43 67.50 -4.64
C ALA A 68 -20.60 66.02 -4.22
N PRO A 69 -20.42 65.69 -2.92
CA PRO A 69 -20.58 64.34 -2.38
C PRO A 69 -22.06 63.93 -2.41
N VAL A 70 -22.36 62.83 -3.10
CA VAL A 70 -23.70 62.24 -3.10
C VAL A 70 -23.86 61.40 -1.83
N GLU A 71 -24.69 61.87 -0.90
CA GLU A 71 -25.19 61.09 0.23
C GLU A 71 -25.81 59.78 -0.27
N GLU A 72 -25.20 58.65 0.10
CA GLU A 72 -25.68 57.31 -0.21
C GLU A 72 -26.90 56.97 0.65
N THR A 73 -28.08 57.42 0.25
CA THR A 73 -29.33 56.82 0.75
C THR A 73 -29.33 55.32 0.39
N PRO A 74 -29.74 54.40 1.29
CA PRO A 74 -29.69 52.97 1.03
C PRO A 74 -30.62 52.62 -0.14
N ARG A 75 -30.04 52.49 -1.34
CA ARG A 75 -30.77 52.07 -2.54
C ARG A 75 -31.42 50.73 -2.25
N ARG A 76 -32.74 50.68 -2.35
CA ARG A 76 -33.46 49.41 -2.28
C ARG A 76 -32.88 48.49 -3.36
N PRO A 77 -32.48 47.26 -3.00
CA PRO A 77 -31.77 46.39 -3.92
C PRO A 77 -32.66 46.14 -5.12
N THR A 78 -32.17 46.52 -6.29
CA THR A 78 -32.84 46.22 -7.55
C THR A 78 -32.83 44.70 -7.74
N PRO A 79 -33.80 44.14 -8.47
CA PRO A 79 -33.87 42.69 -8.71
C PRO A 79 -32.55 42.10 -9.25
N THR A 80 -31.80 42.88 -10.04
CA THR A 80 -30.49 42.52 -10.58
C THR A 80 -29.40 42.43 -9.51
N ASP A 81 -29.43 43.31 -8.50
CA ASP A 81 -28.45 43.32 -7.41
C ASP A 81 -28.60 42.07 -6.52
N ARG A 82 -29.84 41.62 -6.28
CA ARG A 82 -30.12 40.35 -5.58
C ARG A 82 -29.59 39.14 -6.33
N LEU A 83 -29.75 39.12 -7.65
CA LEU A 83 -29.24 38.05 -8.50
C LEU A 83 -27.70 38.01 -8.48
N ALA A 84 -27.04 39.17 -8.52
CA ALA A 84 -25.58 39.25 -8.45
C ALA A 84 -25.04 38.67 -7.13
N VAL A 85 -25.70 38.94 -6.01
CA VAL A 85 -25.35 38.37 -4.69
C VAL A 85 -25.49 36.85 -4.69
N GLU A 86 -26.58 36.31 -5.25
CA GLU A 86 -26.79 34.85 -5.31
C GLU A 86 -25.80 34.16 -6.24
N ILE A 87 -25.46 34.76 -7.39
CA ILE A 87 -24.39 34.26 -8.28
C ILE A 87 -23.03 34.29 -7.56
N GLY A 88 -22.76 35.33 -6.78
CA GLY A 88 -21.55 35.43 -5.96
C GLY A 88 -21.45 34.30 -4.93
N LYS A 89 -22.55 34.01 -4.22
CA LYS A 89 -22.62 32.89 -3.27
C LYS A 89 -22.45 31.55 -3.99
N ALA A 90 -23.11 31.34 -5.12
CA ALA A 90 -23.00 30.12 -5.92
C ALA A 90 -21.55 29.89 -6.40
N ARG A 91 -20.89 30.93 -6.90
CA ARG A 91 -19.48 30.87 -7.31
C ARG A 91 -18.56 30.50 -6.15
N MET A 92 -18.73 31.14 -4.99
CA MET A 92 -17.92 30.84 -3.81
C MET A 92 -18.17 29.44 -3.25
N PHE A 93 -19.41 28.96 -3.34
CA PHE A 93 -19.74 27.59 -2.97
C PHE A 93 -19.05 26.57 -3.90
N LEU A 94 -19.15 26.75 -5.21
CA LEU A 94 -18.47 25.89 -6.18
C LEU A 94 -16.94 25.92 -6.01
N TYR A 95 -16.37 27.11 -5.79
CA TYR A 95 -14.94 27.25 -5.54
C TYR A 95 -14.50 26.52 -4.27
N ARG A 96 -15.25 26.66 -3.16
CA ARG A 96 -14.96 25.92 -1.92
C ARG A 96 -15.01 24.42 -2.12
N GLN A 97 -16.02 23.92 -2.84
CA GLN A 97 -16.13 22.48 -3.11
C GLN A 97 -14.97 21.98 -3.98
N ALA A 98 -14.59 22.75 -5.01
CA ALA A 98 -13.43 22.45 -5.85
C ALA A 98 -12.13 22.39 -5.01
N VAL A 99 -11.87 23.41 -4.19
CA VAL A 99 -10.68 23.45 -3.32
C VAL A 99 -10.69 22.29 -2.31
N THR A 100 -11.83 21.96 -1.70
CA THR A 100 -11.90 20.82 -0.76
C THR A 100 -11.65 19.48 -1.45
N ALA A 101 -12.08 19.33 -2.71
CA ALA A 101 -11.83 18.14 -3.50
C ALA A 101 -10.35 18.05 -3.90
N GLU A 102 -9.76 19.15 -4.36
CA GLU A 102 -8.33 19.26 -4.67
C GLU A 102 -7.48 18.92 -3.43
N ASP A 103 -7.80 19.51 -2.28
CA ASP A 103 -7.16 19.24 -1.00
C ASP A 103 -7.26 17.76 -0.59
N ALA A 104 -8.43 17.13 -0.77
CA ALA A 104 -8.63 15.73 -0.44
C ALA A 104 -7.76 14.84 -1.33
N VAL A 105 -7.72 15.13 -2.64
CA VAL A 105 -6.85 14.42 -3.58
C VAL A 105 -5.38 14.61 -3.20
N ASN A 106 -4.94 15.84 -2.94
CA ASN A 106 -3.55 16.11 -2.56
C ASN A 106 -3.16 15.34 -1.28
N ARG A 107 -4.02 15.36 -0.26
CA ARG A 107 -3.78 14.60 0.99
C ARG A 107 -3.71 13.09 0.75
N THR A 108 -4.50 12.54 -0.18
CA THR A 108 -4.42 11.10 -0.50
C THR A 108 -3.14 10.75 -1.23
N VAL A 109 -2.70 11.60 -2.16
CA VAL A 109 -1.44 11.45 -2.89
C VAL A 109 -0.25 11.58 -1.94
N ASP A 110 -0.25 12.57 -1.06
CA ASP A 110 0.79 12.75 -0.04
C ASP A 110 0.89 11.53 0.88
N ARG A 111 -0.24 10.95 1.30
CA ARG A 111 -0.25 9.72 2.11
C ARG A 111 0.28 8.53 1.32
N ALA A 112 -0.06 8.41 0.03
CA ALA A 112 0.46 7.35 -0.82
C ALA A 112 1.98 7.45 -0.95
N PHE A 113 2.53 8.64 -1.23
CA PHE A 113 3.98 8.84 -1.30
C PHE A 113 4.67 8.60 0.04
N ASN A 114 4.09 9.05 1.15
CA ASN A 114 4.66 8.77 2.48
C ASN A 114 4.67 7.27 2.80
N LEU A 115 3.61 6.55 2.40
CA LEU A 115 3.56 5.10 2.52
C LEU A 115 4.65 4.47 1.66
N GLU A 116 4.74 4.82 0.37
CA GLU A 116 5.77 4.32 -0.55
C GLU A 116 7.18 4.57 -0.01
N GLN A 117 7.45 5.77 0.51
CA GLN A 117 8.74 6.11 1.10
C GLN A 117 9.01 5.30 2.36
N SER A 118 8.01 5.14 3.23
CA SER A 118 8.14 4.34 4.45
C SER A 118 8.37 2.86 4.14
N PHE A 119 7.72 2.30 3.12
CA PHE A 119 7.93 0.94 2.65
C PHE A 119 9.32 0.79 2.03
N THR A 120 9.73 1.75 1.19
CA THR A 120 11.06 1.74 0.56
C THR A 120 12.17 1.81 1.62
N ASN A 121 12.05 2.71 2.60
CA ASN A 121 13.00 2.81 3.71
C ASN A 121 13.02 1.54 4.56
N THR A 122 11.85 0.93 4.80
CA THR A 122 11.75 -0.34 5.55
C THR A 122 12.41 -1.48 4.79
N ILE A 123 12.11 -1.65 3.49
CA ILE A 123 12.72 -2.68 2.64
C ILE A 123 14.23 -2.46 2.52
N ALA A 124 14.67 -1.22 2.36
CA ALA A 124 16.09 -0.86 2.33
C ALA A 124 16.78 -1.21 3.66
N SER A 125 16.11 -1.03 4.80
CA SER A 125 16.65 -1.41 6.11
C SER A 125 16.71 -2.93 6.34
N LEU A 126 15.92 -3.70 5.59
CA LEU A 126 15.91 -5.16 5.64
C LEU A 126 17.02 -5.78 4.78
N ALA A 127 17.47 -5.08 3.75
CA ALA A 127 18.54 -5.55 2.87
C ALA A 127 19.85 -5.72 3.66
N PRO A 128 20.62 -6.79 3.40
CA PRO A 128 21.86 -7.03 4.12
C PRO A 128 22.88 -5.95 3.72
N PRO A 129 23.69 -5.45 4.68
CA PRO A 129 24.75 -4.51 4.36
C PRO A 129 25.73 -5.16 3.39
N LYS A 130 26.28 -4.36 2.47
CA LYS A 130 27.17 -4.86 1.39
C LYS A 130 28.41 -5.61 1.92
N GLU A 131 28.76 -5.37 3.18
CA GLU A 131 29.86 -6.02 3.90
C GLU A 131 29.56 -7.47 4.32
N SER A 132 28.29 -7.86 4.42
CA SER A 132 27.88 -9.20 4.86
C SER A 132 28.08 -10.28 3.80
N GLY A 133 28.35 -9.91 2.54
CA GLY A 133 28.62 -10.86 1.46
C GLY A 133 27.43 -11.75 1.03
N GLU A 134 26.25 -11.54 1.60
CA GLU A 134 25.04 -12.32 1.29
C GLU A 134 24.54 -12.02 -0.12
N LYS A 135 24.41 -13.05 -0.95
CA LYS A 135 23.88 -12.93 -2.31
C LYS A 135 22.38 -13.19 -2.31
N LEU A 136 21.59 -12.11 -2.29
CA LEU A 136 20.12 -12.18 -2.29
C LEU A 136 19.54 -12.91 -3.50
N MET A 137 20.06 -12.66 -4.71
CA MET A 137 19.49 -13.21 -5.94
C MET A 137 19.61 -14.75 -6.01
N PRO A 138 20.79 -15.37 -5.84
CA PRO A 138 20.89 -16.82 -5.72
C PRO A 138 20.18 -17.36 -4.47
N GLY A 139 20.29 -16.66 -3.34
CA GLY A 139 19.72 -17.11 -2.07
C GLY A 139 18.20 -17.20 -2.09
N ALA A 140 17.53 -16.17 -2.63
CA ALA A 140 16.08 -16.15 -2.77
C ALA A 140 15.57 -17.27 -3.70
N VAL A 141 16.32 -17.59 -4.75
CA VAL A 141 15.99 -18.72 -5.63
C VAL A 141 16.08 -20.04 -4.86
N TYR A 142 17.12 -20.25 -4.04
CA TYR A 142 17.21 -21.46 -3.22
C TYR A 142 16.07 -21.58 -2.21
N VAL A 143 15.65 -20.47 -1.61
CA VAL A 143 14.49 -20.40 -0.72
C VAL A 143 13.20 -20.79 -1.45
N LEU A 144 12.98 -20.25 -2.65
CA LEU A 144 11.83 -20.59 -3.48
C LEU A 144 11.83 -22.06 -3.89
N VAL A 145 12.99 -22.60 -4.28
CA VAL A 145 13.14 -24.02 -4.64
C VAL A 145 12.84 -24.91 -3.42
N ALA A 146 13.33 -24.56 -2.23
CA ALA A 146 13.03 -25.30 -1.01
C ALA A 146 11.52 -25.28 -0.67
N ALA A 147 10.86 -24.13 -0.82
CA ALA A 147 9.41 -24.02 -0.64
C ALA A 147 8.64 -24.88 -1.67
N MET A 148 9.06 -24.85 -2.94
CA MET A 148 8.47 -25.68 -4.00
C MET A 148 8.66 -27.17 -3.72
N ALA A 149 9.84 -27.58 -3.22
CA ALA A 149 10.08 -28.95 -2.78
C ALA A 149 9.15 -29.35 -1.63
N GLY A 150 8.89 -28.44 -0.67
CA GLY A 150 7.91 -28.66 0.39
C GLY A 150 6.48 -28.86 -0.13
N SER A 151 6.10 -28.13 -1.18
CA SER A 151 4.80 -28.29 -1.85
C SER A 151 4.66 -29.65 -2.54
N ILE A 152 5.73 -30.12 -3.20
CA ILE A 152 5.76 -31.44 -3.82
C ILE A 152 5.66 -32.53 -2.74
N LEU A 153 6.38 -32.38 -1.62
CA LEU A 153 6.39 -33.34 -0.53
C LEU A 153 5.02 -33.43 0.17
N ALA A 154 4.31 -32.30 0.30
CA ALA A 154 2.98 -32.26 0.90
C ALA A 154 1.83 -32.53 -0.09
N ARG A 155 2.13 -32.83 -1.36
CA ARG A 155 1.15 -32.98 -2.45
C ARG A 155 0.02 -33.97 -2.14
N ASN A 156 0.32 -35.08 -1.46
CA ASN A 156 -0.64 -36.14 -1.11
C ASN A 156 -0.93 -36.21 0.40
N ARG A 157 -0.82 -35.09 1.10
CA ARG A 157 -1.07 -35.00 2.54
C ARG A 157 -2.25 -34.06 2.83
N ASN A 158 -2.68 -34.03 4.08
CA ASN A 158 -3.76 -33.14 4.54
C ASN A 158 -3.55 -31.69 4.06
N VAL A 159 -4.66 -30.97 3.84
CA VAL A 159 -4.67 -29.56 3.40
C VAL A 159 -3.79 -28.68 4.30
N LEU A 160 -3.75 -28.98 5.60
CA LEU A 160 -2.90 -28.28 6.55
C LEU A 160 -1.40 -28.44 6.23
N LEU A 161 -0.94 -29.67 5.95
CA LEU A 161 0.45 -29.92 5.55
C LEU A 161 0.77 -29.30 4.19
N ARG A 162 -0.19 -29.27 3.26
CA ARG A 162 -0.02 -28.62 1.96
C ARG A 162 0.21 -27.11 2.08
N ALA A 163 -0.38 -26.48 3.10
CA ALA A 163 -0.17 -25.06 3.38
C ALA A 163 1.10 -24.81 4.21
N THR A 164 1.37 -25.64 5.22
CA THR A 164 2.47 -25.39 6.16
C THR A 164 3.83 -25.91 5.69
N ALA A 165 3.90 -26.99 4.92
CA ALA A 165 5.18 -27.57 4.49
C ALA A 165 6.00 -26.64 3.57
N PRO A 166 5.42 -25.96 2.55
CA PRO A 166 6.15 -24.98 1.75
C PRO A 166 6.67 -23.82 2.59
N LEU A 167 5.87 -23.35 3.56
CA LEU A 167 6.25 -22.25 4.45
C LEU A 167 7.36 -22.69 5.40
N ALA A 168 7.25 -23.86 6.02
CA ALA A 168 8.25 -24.37 6.95
C ALA A 168 9.61 -24.59 6.26
N LEU A 169 9.61 -25.25 5.08
CA LEU A 169 10.85 -25.46 4.33
C LEU A 169 11.40 -24.17 3.72
N GLY A 170 10.54 -23.27 3.25
CA GLY A 170 10.95 -21.96 2.73
C GLY A 170 11.58 -21.10 3.83
N THR A 171 10.93 -20.95 4.98
CA THR A 171 11.47 -20.19 6.12
C THR A 171 12.74 -20.84 6.69
N GLY A 172 12.78 -22.17 6.77
CA GLY A 172 13.99 -22.90 7.16
C GLY A 172 15.16 -22.62 6.21
N ALA A 173 14.93 -22.71 4.89
CA ALA A 173 15.94 -22.38 3.90
C ALA A 173 16.36 -20.90 3.96
N ALA A 174 15.44 -19.98 4.24
CA ALA A 174 15.76 -18.57 4.39
C ALA A 174 16.72 -18.34 5.57
N TRP A 175 16.52 -19.04 6.68
CA TRP A 175 17.40 -18.96 7.84
C TRP A 175 18.80 -19.52 7.56
N VAL A 176 18.91 -20.58 6.76
CA VAL A 176 20.21 -21.20 6.41
C VAL A 176 20.95 -20.41 5.33
N VAL A 177 20.25 -19.96 4.29
CA VAL A 177 20.86 -19.37 3.09
C VAL A 177 21.04 -17.85 3.24
N LEU A 178 20.14 -17.18 3.98
CA LEU A 178 20.11 -15.73 4.16
C LEU A 178 19.92 -15.35 5.65
N PRO A 179 20.87 -15.71 6.53
CA PRO A 179 20.70 -15.55 7.98
C PRO A 179 20.56 -14.08 8.42
N VAL A 180 21.31 -13.15 7.85
CA VAL A 180 21.25 -11.73 8.27
C VAL A 180 19.93 -11.09 7.87
N THR A 181 19.47 -11.30 6.63
CA THR A 181 18.14 -10.78 6.23
C THR A 181 17.01 -11.37 7.06
N THR A 182 17.05 -12.67 7.36
CA THR A 182 16.01 -13.35 8.13
C THR A 182 15.95 -12.79 9.55
N ASN A 183 17.11 -12.48 10.16
CA ASN A 183 17.18 -11.83 11.47
C ASN A 183 16.70 -10.37 11.44
N ASN A 184 16.99 -9.61 10.38
CA ASN A 184 16.51 -8.24 10.25
C ASN A 184 14.98 -8.20 10.08
N VAL A 185 14.42 -9.10 9.27
CA VAL A 185 12.98 -9.26 9.09
C VAL A 185 12.31 -9.66 10.40
N SER A 186 12.88 -10.62 11.14
CA SER A 186 12.32 -11.06 12.42
C SER A 186 12.37 -9.97 13.48
N ASN A 187 13.45 -9.18 13.55
CA ASN A 187 13.56 -8.03 14.43
C ASN A 187 12.53 -6.94 14.09
N LEU A 188 12.26 -6.70 12.81
CA LEU A 188 11.21 -5.78 12.39
C LEU A 188 9.82 -6.29 12.79
N ALA A 189 9.54 -7.58 12.54
CA ALA A 189 8.30 -8.21 12.93
C ALA A 189 8.07 -8.10 14.44
N TRP A 190 9.12 -8.37 15.24
CA TRP A 190 9.09 -8.22 16.69
C TRP A 190 8.80 -6.77 17.13
N LYS A 191 9.42 -5.77 16.50
CA LYS A 191 9.15 -4.34 16.79
C LYS A 191 7.69 -3.96 16.51
N TYR A 192 7.09 -4.48 15.44
CA TYR A 192 5.67 -4.27 15.16
C TYR A 192 4.77 -5.02 16.14
N GLU A 193 5.16 -6.24 16.50
CA GLU A 193 4.42 -7.07 17.44
C GLU A 193 4.38 -6.49 18.86
N GLN A 194 5.46 -5.85 19.31
CA GLN A 194 5.52 -5.14 20.60
C GLN A 194 4.45 -4.05 20.75
N ARG A 195 3.95 -3.49 19.64
CA ARG A 195 2.85 -2.52 19.67
C ARG A 195 1.53 -3.15 20.13
N PHE A 196 1.42 -4.48 20.06
CA PHE A 196 0.25 -5.25 20.48
C PHE A 196 0.63 -6.21 21.62
N PRO A 197 0.44 -5.82 22.90
CA PRO A 197 0.97 -6.56 24.04
C PRO A 197 0.42 -8.00 24.16
N ALA A 198 -0.81 -8.24 23.69
CA ALA A 198 -1.39 -9.57 23.66
C ALA A 198 -0.56 -10.54 22.79
N VAL A 199 -0.14 -10.10 21.59
CA VAL A 199 0.61 -10.94 20.65
C VAL A 199 2.03 -11.15 21.16
N ALA A 200 2.71 -10.08 21.58
CA ALA A 200 4.08 -10.15 22.10
C ALA A 200 4.22 -11.12 23.31
N SER A 201 3.22 -11.14 24.20
CA SER A 201 3.18 -12.07 25.33
C SER A 201 2.99 -13.52 24.90
N THR A 202 2.25 -13.76 23.81
CA THR A 202 2.07 -15.11 23.26
C THR A 202 3.33 -15.60 22.57
N HIS A 203 4.01 -14.76 21.78
CA HIS A 203 5.26 -15.12 21.12
C HIS A 203 6.36 -15.47 22.13
N THR A 204 6.53 -14.68 23.18
CA THR A 204 7.51 -14.98 24.25
C THR A 204 7.21 -16.30 24.96
N LYS A 205 5.94 -16.58 25.27
CA LYS A 205 5.53 -17.87 25.84
C LYS A 205 5.77 -19.05 24.89
N VAL A 206 5.46 -18.88 23.60
CA VAL A 206 5.71 -19.91 22.59
C VAL A 206 7.21 -20.18 22.48
N ARG A 207 8.04 -19.14 22.43
CA ARG A 207 9.49 -19.27 22.39
C ARG A 207 10.01 -20.01 23.62
N GLU A 208 9.59 -19.62 24.81
CA GLU A 208 9.96 -20.28 26.06
C GLU A 208 9.56 -21.76 26.04
N SER A 209 8.35 -22.08 25.55
CA SER A 209 7.89 -23.48 25.46
C SER A 209 8.74 -24.32 24.50
N ILE A 210 9.26 -23.73 23.41
CA ILE A 210 10.14 -24.39 22.46
C ILE A 210 11.52 -24.62 23.09
N GLU A 211 12.08 -23.61 23.78
CA GLU A 211 13.37 -23.72 24.47
C GLU A 211 13.31 -24.79 25.58
N GLN A 212 12.25 -24.80 26.37
CA GLN A 212 11.98 -25.83 27.38
C GLN A 212 11.79 -27.21 26.75
N GLY A 213 11.04 -27.30 25.65
CA GLY A 213 10.85 -28.56 24.92
C GLY A 213 12.17 -29.14 24.39
N TRP A 214 13.07 -28.29 23.87
CA TRP A 214 14.40 -28.68 23.43
C TRP A 214 15.26 -29.19 24.59
N HIS A 215 15.26 -28.48 25.73
CA HIS A 215 15.97 -28.91 26.92
C HIS A 215 15.43 -30.25 27.44
N PHE A 216 14.10 -30.40 27.50
CA PHE A 216 13.44 -31.63 27.89
C PHE A 216 13.81 -32.80 26.98
N ALA A 217 13.80 -32.60 25.66
CA ALA A 217 14.19 -33.61 24.68
C ALA A 217 15.65 -34.04 24.84
N LYS A 218 16.56 -33.09 25.08
CA LYS A 218 17.99 -33.38 25.32
C LYS A 218 18.17 -34.25 26.56
N VAL A 219 17.53 -33.87 27.67
CA VAL A 219 17.57 -34.64 28.93
C VAL A 219 16.95 -36.03 28.75
N HIS A 220 15.83 -36.15 28.04
CA HIS A 220 15.15 -37.44 27.83
C HIS A 220 15.92 -38.37 26.89
N LYS A 221 16.72 -37.84 25.96
CA LYS A 221 17.63 -38.64 25.14
C LYS A 221 18.65 -39.36 26.02
N ASP A 222 19.26 -38.65 26.97
CA ASP A 222 20.28 -39.22 27.85
C ASP A 222 19.68 -40.30 28.77
N ILE A 223 18.47 -40.07 29.29
CA ILE A 223 17.72 -41.07 30.08
C ILE A 223 17.35 -42.29 29.23
N GLY A 224 16.89 -42.08 27.99
CA GLY A 224 16.52 -43.17 27.08
C GLY A 224 17.70 -44.06 26.71
N LEU A 225 18.88 -43.47 26.48
CA LEU A 225 20.11 -44.23 26.23
C LEU A 225 20.48 -45.11 27.44
N GLN A 226 20.40 -44.58 28.66
CA GLN A 226 20.65 -45.36 29.87
C GLN A 226 19.63 -46.49 30.05
N TYR A 227 18.36 -46.25 29.73
CA TYR A 227 17.33 -47.29 29.83
C TYR A 227 17.57 -48.45 28.84
N VAL A 228 17.96 -48.14 27.60
CA VAL A 228 18.31 -49.15 26.61
C VAL A 228 19.54 -49.93 27.05
N ASP A 229 20.58 -49.26 27.54
CA ASP A 229 21.80 -49.90 28.02
C ASP A 229 21.53 -50.85 29.19
N ASN A 230 20.75 -50.39 30.18
CA ASN A 230 20.31 -51.22 31.31
C ASN A 230 19.46 -52.42 30.86
N THR A 231 18.60 -52.24 29.86
CA THR A 231 17.77 -53.33 29.32
C THR A 231 18.61 -54.38 28.60
N VAL A 232 19.58 -53.95 27.78
CA VAL A 232 20.51 -54.85 27.10
C VAL A 232 21.39 -55.59 28.11
N SER A 233 21.86 -54.90 29.16
CA SER A 233 22.64 -55.51 30.24
C SER A 233 21.83 -56.56 31.00
N ASN A 234 20.61 -56.25 31.44
CA ASN A 234 19.71 -57.18 32.13
C ASN A 234 19.35 -58.41 31.27
N ALA A 235 19.11 -58.19 29.97
CA ALA A 235 18.84 -59.27 29.03
C ALA A 235 20.06 -60.20 28.89
N ARG A 236 21.26 -59.63 28.79
CA ARG A 236 22.51 -60.39 28.76
C ARG A 236 22.71 -61.20 30.04
N GLU A 237 22.51 -60.59 31.21
CA GLU A 237 22.64 -61.25 32.51
C GLU A 237 21.62 -62.38 32.68
N THR A 238 20.39 -62.19 32.20
CA THR A 238 19.35 -63.23 32.22
C THR A 238 19.78 -64.44 31.38
N VAL A 239 20.28 -64.21 30.16
CA VAL A 239 20.79 -65.27 29.28
C VAL A 239 21.98 -65.98 29.91
N GLU A 240 22.94 -65.23 30.47
CA GLU A 240 24.11 -65.79 31.14
C GLU A 240 23.72 -66.64 32.35
N SER A 241 22.77 -66.17 33.17
CA SER A 241 22.26 -66.92 34.32
C SER A 241 21.53 -68.21 33.92
N TRP A 242 20.88 -68.20 32.75
CA TRP A 242 20.16 -69.36 32.21
C TRP A 242 21.15 -70.43 31.72
N VAL A 243 22.19 -70.01 30.98
CA VAL A 243 23.30 -70.88 30.58
C VAL A 243 24.04 -71.44 31.80
N ARG A 244 24.28 -70.62 32.83
CA ARG A 244 24.98 -71.06 34.05
C ARG A 244 24.18 -72.05 34.90
N LYS A 245 22.85 -72.05 34.80
CA LYS A 245 21.96 -72.97 35.55
C LYS A 245 21.81 -74.36 34.91
N GLY A 246 22.37 -74.58 33.71
CA GLY A 246 22.50 -75.92 33.13
C GLY A 246 21.17 -76.61 32.84
N LYS A 247 20.51 -76.17 31.77
CA LYS A 247 19.71 -77.02 30.88
C LYS A 247 20.08 -76.69 29.44
#